data_AF-A0A182TAM5-F1
#
_entry.id   AF-A0A182TAM5-F1
#
_cell.length_a   1.000
_cell.length_b   1.000
_cell.length_c   1.000
_cell.angle_alpha   90.00
_cell.angle_beta   90.00
_cell.angle_gamma   90.00
#
_symmetry.space_group_name_H-M   'P 1'
#
loop_
_entity.id
_entity.type
_entity.pdbx_description
1 polymer ?
#
loop_
_entity_poly.entity_id
_entity_poly.type
_entity_poly.pdbx_seq_one_letter_code
_entity_poly.pdbx_strand_id
1 'polypeptide(L)'
;MGTTSSFKLISFTLSPSVQVIVLNHPGQICNGYTPVLDCHTAHIACKFAEIKEKCDRRSGKVTEENPKSIKSGDAAIVNLVPSKPLCVESFQEFPPLGRFAVRDMRQTVAVGVIKSVNFKESSGGKVTKAAEKAQKKK
;
A
#
# COMPACT_ATOMS: atom_id res chain seq x y z
N MET A 1 7.90 -17.35 -24.60
CA MET A 1 8.20 -17.50 -23.16
C MET A 1 7.30 -16.54 -22.38
N GLY A 2 6.04 -16.91 -22.19
CA GLY A 2 5.11 -16.12 -21.39
C GLY A 2 5.32 -16.50 -19.94
N THR A 3 5.83 -15.58 -19.13
CA THR A 3 5.88 -15.75 -17.68
C THR A 3 4.45 -16.04 -17.23
N THR A 4 4.25 -17.24 -16.70
CA THR A 4 3.07 -17.63 -15.93
C THR A 4 2.94 -16.65 -14.77
N SER A 5 2.31 -15.51 -15.03
CA SER A 5 1.80 -14.62 -13.99
C SER A 5 0.73 -15.43 -13.30
N SER A 6 1.16 -16.11 -12.25
CA SER A 6 0.33 -16.93 -11.40
C SER A 6 -0.83 -16.03 -11.02
N PHE A 7 -2.06 -16.48 -11.25
CA PHE A 7 -3.23 -15.91 -10.59
C PHE A 7 -2.97 -16.04 -9.08
N LYS A 8 -2.29 -15.05 -8.51
CA LYS A 8 -1.93 -15.02 -7.11
C LYS A 8 -3.25 -14.75 -6.42
N LEU A 9 -3.84 -15.83 -5.92
CA LEU A 9 -5.08 -15.85 -5.17
C LEU A 9 -5.05 -14.66 -4.21
N ILE A 10 -6.01 -13.72 -4.35
CA ILE A 10 -6.24 -12.50 -3.57
C ILE A 10 -5.40 -12.49 -2.28
N SER A 11 -4.14 -12.04 -2.39
CA SER A 11 -3.15 -12.20 -1.33
C SER A 11 -3.19 -10.95 -0.47
N PHE A 12 -3.63 -11.11 0.78
CA PHE A 12 -3.72 -10.00 1.72
C PHE A 12 -2.33 -9.53 2.09
N THR A 13 -2.07 -8.23 1.98
CA THR A 13 -0.76 -7.65 2.31
C THR A 13 -0.75 -7.28 3.79
N LEU A 14 0.27 -7.73 4.52
CA LEU A 14 0.39 -7.44 5.96
C LEU A 14 1.05 -6.09 6.22
N SER A 15 2.08 -5.75 5.43
CA SER A 15 2.85 -4.52 5.64
C SER A 15 3.58 -4.06 4.37
N PRO A 16 2.90 -3.34 3.43
CA PRO A 16 3.58 -2.83 2.25
C PRO A 16 4.53 -1.67 2.59
N SER A 17 5.65 -1.63 1.88
CA SER A 17 6.50 -0.43 1.83
C SER A 17 6.00 0.46 0.71
N VAL A 18 5.66 1.69 1.05
CA VAL A 18 5.07 2.66 0.14
C VAL A 18 5.86 3.95 0.13
N GLN A 19 5.81 4.65 -1.00
CA GLN A 19 6.29 6.02 -1.09
C GLN A 19 5.09 6.95 -0.99
N VAL A 20 5.12 7.86 -0.03
CA VAL A 20 4.06 8.83 0.23
C VAL A 20 4.62 10.24 0.03
N ILE A 21 3.83 11.11 -0.58
CA ILE A 21 4.09 12.54 -0.70
C ILE A 21 2.98 13.27 0.05
N VAL A 22 3.37 14.02 1.08
CA VAL A 22 2.42 14.81 1.86
C VAL A 22 2.06 16.07 1.07
N LEU A 23 0.77 16.33 0.93
CA LEU A 23 0.25 17.46 0.16
C LEU A 23 0.03 18.65 1.09
N ASN A 24 -1.20 18.83 1.56
CA ASN A 24 -1.60 19.99 2.36
C ASN A 24 -2.19 19.53 3.70
N HIS A 25 -1.34 18.92 4.53
CA HIS A 25 -1.72 18.52 5.89
C HIS A 25 -1.42 19.68 6.86
N PRO A 26 -2.39 20.13 7.70
CA PRO A 26 -2.20 21.26 8.59
C PRO A 26 -1.26 20.95 9.77
N GLY A 27 -1.04 19.67 10.08
CA GLY A 27 -0.12 19.22 11.12
C GLY A 27 1.06 18.44 10.57
N GLN A 28 1.68 17.64 11.43
CA GLN A 28 2.76 16.72 11.06
C GLN A 28 2.23 15.28 11.13
N ILE A 29 2.72 14.43 10.23
CA ILE A 29 2.42 13.00 10.23
C ILE A 29 3.57 12.29 10.96
N CYS A 30 3.23 11.56 12.02
CA CYS A 30 4.17 10.82 12.85
C CYS A 30 3.87 9.31 12.79
N ASN A 31 4.80 8.51 13.30
CA ASN A 31 4.58 7.09 13.51
C ASN A 31 3.33 6.86 14.38
N GLY A 32 2.48 5.93 13.96
CA GLY A 32 1.20 5.64 14.59
C GLY A 32 0.00 6.39 14.01
N TYR A 33 0.19 7.31 13.07
CA TYR A 33 -0.91 7.99 12.38
C TYR A 33 -1.80 7.00 11.60
N THR A 34 -3.13 7.11 11.74
CA THR A 34 -4.10 6.14 11.17
C THR A 34 -5.13 6.81 10.26
N PRO A 35 -4.74 7.30 9.07
CA PRO A 35 -5.67 7.85 8.10
C PRO A 35 -6.41 6.76 7.34
N VAL A 36 -7.38 7.18 6.53
CA VAL A 36 -8.06 6.28 5.59
C VAL A 36 -7.34 6.30 4.24
N LEU A 37 -7.11 5.11 3.68
CA LEU A 37 -6.53 4.94 2.35
C LEU A 37 -7.62 4.55 1.36
N ASP A 38 -7.67 5.31 0.28
CA ASP A 38 -8.40 4.96 -0.93
C ASP A 38 -7.42 4.32 -1.91
N CYS A 39 -7.57 3.02 -2.14
CA CYS A 39 -6.82 2.30 -3.16
C CYS A 39 -7.80 1.60 -4.09
N HIS A 40 -7.86 2.05 -5.35
CA HIS A 40 -8.87 1.61 -6.32
C HIS A 40 -10.32 1.76 -5.77
N THR A 41 -10.97 0.66 -5.37
CA THR A 41 -12.31 0.63 -4.78
C THR A 41 -12.28 0.38 -3.26
N ALA A 42 -11.10 0.09 -2.70
CA ALA A 42 -10.93 -0.16 -1.28
C ALA A 42 -10.81 1.15 -0.50
N HIS A 43 -11.60 1.27 0.58
CA HIS A 43 -11.58 2.38 1.52
C HIS A 43 -11.32 1.83 2.93
N ILE A 44 -10.06 1.85 3.36
CA ILE A 44 -9.62 1.15 4.59
C ILE A 44 -8.66 2.02 5.40
N ALA A 45 -8.87 2.07 6.72
CA ALA A 45 -7.93 2.72 7.63
C ALA A 45 -6.60 1.96 7.66
N CYS A 46 -5.49 2.67 7.49
CA CYS A 46 -4.15 2.09 7.58
C CYS A 46 -3.31 2.86 8.58
N LYS A 47 -2.55 2.15 9.40
CA LYS A 47 -1.59 2.72 10.33
C LYS A 47 -0.26 2.94 9.64
N PHE A 48 0.29 4.13 9.78
CA PHE A 48 1.68 4.44 9.46
C PHE A 48 2.52 3.83 10.58
N ALA A 49 2.98 2.61 10.39
CA ALA A 49 3.71 1.89 11.44
C ALA A 49 5.07 2.54 11.69
N GLU A 50 5.79 2.82 10.61
CA GLU A 50 7.14 3.36 10.66
C GLU A 50 7.43 4.17 9.40
N ILE A 51 7.93 5.39 9.57
CA ILE A 51 8.50 6.18 8.48
C ILE A 51 9.99 5.82 8.39
N LYS A 52 10.36 5.04 7.37
CA LYS A 52 11.72 4.54 7.19
C LYS A 52 12.68 5.63 6.76
N GLU A 53 12.28 6.42 5.77
CA GLU A 53 13.19 7.34 5.10
C GLU A 53 12.40 8.53 4.59
N LYS A 54 12.93 9.73 4.78
CA LYS A 54 12.48 10.91 4.05
C LYS A 54 13.25 10.99 2.74
N CYS A 55 12.55 11.17 1.64
CA CYS A 55 13.13 11.30 0.31
C CYS A 55 12.73 12.62 -0.35
N ASP A 56 13.57 13.10 -1.27
CA ASP A 56 13.22 14.24 -2.10
C ASP A 56 12.17 13.83 -3.14
N ARG A 57 11.12 14.65 -3.28
CA ARG A 57 10.00 14.43 -4.20
C ARG A 57 10.45 14.38 -5.66
N ARG A 58 11.52 15.09 -6.04
CA ARG A 58 11.98 15.17 -7.44
C ARG A 58 13.05 14.14 -7.77
N SER A 59 14.10 14.07 -6.96
CA SER A 59 15.23 13.18 -7.22
C SER A 59 15.05 11.77 -6.68
N GLY A 60 14.11 11.55 -5.75
CA GLY A 60 13.92 10.26 -5.07
C GLY A 60 15.06 9.89 -4.12
N LYS A 61 16.04 10.77 -3.92
CA LYS A 61 17.17 10.54 -3.01
C LYS A 61 16.72 10.63 -1.56
N VAL A 62 17.23 9.71 -0.74
CA VAL A 62 17.04 9.73 0.71
C VAL A 62 17.75 10.96 1.27
N THR A 63 17.00 11.77 2.00
CA THR A 63 17.48 12.98 2.67
C THR A 63 17.75 12.70 4.15
N GLU A 64 16.91 11.89 4.79
CA GLU A 64 17.01 11.56 6.21
C GLU A 64 16.51 10.13 6.44
N GLU A 65 17.23 9.37 7.26
CA GLU A 65 16.83 8.02 7.69
C GLU A 65 16.08 8.10 9.02
N ASN A 66 14.99 7.34 9.13
CA ASN A 66 14.10 7.25 10.29
C ASN A 66 13.65 8.60 10.86
N PRO A 67 13.02 9.48 10.03
CA PRO A 67 12.54 10.77 10.51
C PRO A 67 11.42 10.59 11.55
N LYS A 68 11.42 11.44 12.59
CA LYS A 68 10.37 11.41 13.63
C LYS A 68 8.98 11.83 13.11
N SER A 69 8.96 12.67 12.07
CA SER A 69 7.74 13.25 11.52
C SER A 69 7.97 13.75 10.09
N ILE A 70 6.93 13.73 9.26
CA ILE A 70 6.93 14.31 7.91
C ILE A 70 5.86 15.41 7.80
N LYS A 71 6.15 16.46 7.02
CA LYS A 71 5.26 17.60 6.83
C LYS A 71 4.88 17.79 5.36
N SER A 72 3.94 18.68 5.11
CA SER A 72 3.52 19.10 3.77
C SER A 72 4.70 19.42 2.85
N GLY A 73 4.71 18.83 1.67
CA GLY A 73 5.78 18.94 0.67
C GLY A 73 6.85 17.86 0.74
N ASP A 74 6.97 17.12 1.84
CA ASP A 74 7.94 16.05 1.98
C ASP A 74 7.48 14.77 1.28
N ALA A 75 8.43 14.01 0.73
CA ALA A 75 8.21 12.62 0.35
C ALA A 75 8.89 11.69 1.36
N ALA A 76 8.32 10.53 1.59
CA ALA A 76 8.88 9.54 2.51
C ALA A 76 8.51 8.12 2.12
N ILE A 77 9.38 7.17 2.49
CA ILE A 77 9.10 5.75 2.46
C ILE A 77 8.52 5.34 3.82
N VAL A 78 7.34 4.73 3.78
CA VAL A 78 6.58 4.37 4.98
C VAL A 78 6.20 2.89 4.91
N ASN A 79 6.29 2.21 6.05
CA ASN A 79 5.65 0.93 6.27
C ASN A 79 4.21 1.16 6.73
N LEU A 80 3.25 0.71 5.93
CA LEU A 80 1.83 0.77 6.30
C LEU A 80 1.37 -0.55 6.89
N VAL A 81 0.40 -0.51 7.80
CA VAL A 81 -0.29 -1.70 8.31
C VAL A 81 -1.79 -1.46 8.17
N PRO A 82 -2.49 -2.17 7.28
CA PRO A 82 -3.93 -2.00 7.10
C PRO A 82 -4.69 -2.57 8.30
N SER A 83 -5.76 -1.90 8.74
CA SER A 83 -6.57 -2.35 9.88
C SER A 83 -7.50 -3.51 9.52
N LYS A 84 -7.79 -3.69 8.23
CA LYS A 84 -8.59 -4.77 7.66
C LYS A 84 -7.81 -5.41 6.50
N PRO A 85 -8.10 -6.67 6.13
CA PRO A 85 -7.44 -7.31 5.00
C PRO A 85 -7.57 -6.47 3.73
N LEU A 86 -6.44 -6.04 3.18
CA LEU A 86 -6.33 -5.17 2.01
C LEU A 86 -5.51 -5.88 0.93
N CYS A 87 -5.99 -5.78 -0.31
CA CYS A 87 -5.32 -6.31 -1.48
C CYS A 87 -4.74 -5.15 -2.26
N VAL A 88 -3.42 -5.14 -2.39
CA VAL A 88 -2.66 -4.10 -3.05
C VAL A 88 -1.49 -4.74 -3.78
N GLU A 89 -1.02 -4.09 -4.82
CA GLU A 89 0.06 -4.59 -5.66
C GLU A 89 1.15 -3.53 -5.83
N SER A 90 2.34 -3.95 -6.28
CA SER A 90 3.40 -3.02 -6.65
C SER A 90 2.95 -2.14 -7.81
N PHE A 91 3.24 -0.83 -7.73
CA PHE A 91 2.92 0.11 -8.80
C PHE A 91 3.57 -0.26 -10.14
N GLN A 92 4.74 -0.90 -10.11
CA GLN A 92 5.43 -1.32 -11.34
C GLN A 92 4.75 -2.51 -12.02
N GLU A 93 4.15 -3.41 -11.24
CA GLU A 93 3.48 -4.61 -11.74
C GLU A 93 2.03 -4.32 -12.14
N PHE A 94 1.29 -3.62 -11.28
CA PHE A 94 -0.10 -3.27 -11.53
C PHE A 94 -0.40 -1.83 -11.09
N PRO A 95 -0.19 -0.84 -11.98
CA PRO A 95 -0.36 0.58 -11.68
C PRO A 95 -1.72 0.97 -11.05
N PRO A 96 -2.87 0.37 -11.43
CA PRO A 96 -4.17 0.70 -10.83
C PRO A 96 -4.31 0.32 -9.35
N LEU A 97 -3.66 -0.75 -8.88
CA LEU A 97 -3.69 -1.20 -7.47
C LEU A 97 -2.49 -0.69 -6.66
N GLY A 98 -1.49 -0.12 -7.32
CA GLY A 98 -0.32 0.46 -6.68
C GLY A 98 -0.42 1.95 -6.38
N ARG A 99 -1.52 2.63 -6.74
CA ARG A 99 -1.76 4.04 -6.40
C ARG A 99 -2.80 4.15 -5.30
N PHE A 100 -2.53 5.01 -4.34
CA PHE A 100 -3.49 5.30 -3.27
C PHE A 100 -3.50 6.78 -2.89
N ALA A 101 -4.66 7.23 -2.45
CA ALA A 101 -4.82 8.52 -1.80
C ALA A 101 -5.00 8.30 -0.30
N VAL A 102 -4.37 9.16 0.49
CA VAL A 102 -4.52 9.19 1.94
C VAL A 102 -5.47 10.32 2.26
N ARG A 103 -6.60 9.98 2.87
CA ARG A 103 -7.62 10.94 3.30
C ARG A 103 -7.71 11.01 4.81
N ASP A 104 -7.81 12.23 5.30
CA ASP A 104 -8.17 12.54 6.67
C ASP A 104 -8.95 13.85 6.71
N MET A 105 -9.81 14.04 7.71
CA MET A 105 -10.66 15.25 7.86
C MET A 105 -11.40 15.68 6.57
N ARG A 106 -11.88 14.70 5.78
CA ARG A 106 -12.56 14.90 4.47
C ARG A 106 -11.70 15.54 3.37
N GLN A 107 -10.39 15.62 3.55
CA GLN A 107 -9.45 16.11 2.55
C GLN A 107 -8.37 15.08 2.22
N THR A 108 -7.76 15.20 1.05
CA THR A 108 -6.61 14.38 0.67
C THR A 108 -5.34 15.00 1.25
N VAL A 109 -4.78 14.33 2.25
CA VAL A 109 -3.62 14.83 3.00
C VAL A 109 -2.29 14.39 2.40
N ALA A 110 -2.29 13.23 1.73
CA ALA A 110 -1.14 12.71 1.03
C ALA A 110 -1.55 11.80 -0.13
N VAL A 111 -0.63 11.58 -1.07
CA VAL A 111 -0.78 10.61 -2.15
C VAL A 111 0.44 9.72 -2.19
N GLY A 112 0.27 8.47 -2.60
CA GLY A 112 1.38 7.54 -2.60
C GLY A 112 1.30 6.45 -3.65
N VAL A 113 2.44 5.81 -3.82
CA VAL A 113 2.61 4.63 -4.67
C VAL A 113 3.23 3.50 -3.88
N ILE A 114 2.83 2.28 -4.20
CA ILE A 114 3.31 1.08 -3.54
C ILE A 114 4.59 0.63 -4.23
N LYS A 115 5.69 0.57 -3.46
CA LYS A 115 6.99 0.10 -3.97
C LYS A 115 7.12 -1.40 -3.87
N SER A 116 6.74 -1.96 -2.72
CA SER A 116 6.85 -3.39 -2.47
C SER A 116 5.74 -3.85 -1.53
N VAL A 117 5.18 -5.02 -1.82
CA VAL A 117 4.14 -5.67 -1.01
C VAL A 117 4.71 -6.94 -0.39
N ASN A 118 4.47 -7.13 0.90
CA ASN A 118 4.73 -8.41 1.56
C ASN A 118 3.41 -9.16 1.68
N PHE A 119 3.25 -10.18 0.84
CA PHE A 119 2.05 -10.99 0.80
C PHE A 119 2.03 -11.95 1.98
N LYS A 120 0.91 -11.98 2.70
CA LYS A 120 0.60 -13.11 3.55
C LYS A 120 0.05 -14.22 2.65
N GLU A 121 0.67 -15.40 2.65
CA GLU A 121 0.07 -16.57 2.03
C GLU A 121 -1.31 -16.81 2.65
N SER A 122 -2.34 -16.61 1.83
CA SER A 122 -3.70 -16.96 2.23
C SER A 122 -3.88 -18.44 1.95
N SER A 123 -3.92 -19.24 3.01
CA SER A 123 -4.24 -20.67 2.95
C SER A 123 -5.58 -20.84 2.22
N GLY A 124 -5.52 -21.43 1.02
CA GLY A 124 -6.65 -21.82 0.15
C GLY A 124 -8.02 -21.34 0.58
N GLY A 125 -8.48 -20.21 0.02
CA GLY A 125 -9.85 -19.75 0.19
C GLY A 125 -10.84 -20.83 -0.21
N LYS A 126 -12.04 -20.81 0.40
CA LYS A 126 -13.10 -21.81 0.18
C LYS A 126 -13.39 -21.94 -1.33
N VAL A 127 -12.94 -23.04 -1.93
CA VAL A 127 -13.11 -23.30 -3.36
C VAL A 127 -14.56 -23.66 -3.63
N THR A 128 -15.17 -23.06 -4.64
CA THR A 128 -16.53 -23.42 -5.03
C THR A 128 -16.54 -24.78 -5.73
N LYS A 129 -17.61 -25.56 -5.56
CA LYS A 129 -17.78 -26.86 -6.25
C LYS A 129 -17.63 -26.76 -7.79
N ALA A 130 -17.92 -25.59 -8.36
CA ALA A 130 -17.72 -25.32 -9.78
C ALA A 130 -16.23 -25.22 -10.15
N ALA A 131 -15.41 -24.57 -9.31
CA ALA A 131 -13.97 -24.47 -9.50
C ALA A 131 -13.27 -25.83 -9.31
N GLU A 132 -13.72 -26.67 -8.37
CA GLU A 132 -13.21 -28.04 -8.22
C GLU A 132 -13.50 -28.90 -9.46
N LYS A 133 -14.70 -28.77 -10.06
CA LYS A 133 -15.06 -29.48 -11.29
C LYS A 133 -14.25 -29.03 -12.51
N ALA A 134 -13.87 -27.76 -12.58
CA ALA A 134 -13.02 -27.23 -13.65
C ALA A 134 -11.57 -27.74 -13.54
N GLN A 135 -11.04 -27.88 -12.32
CA GLN A 135 -9.69 -28.40 -12.09
C GLN A 135 -9.54 -29.89 -12.39
N LYS A 136 -10.60 -30.70 -12.20
CA LYS A 136 -10.62 -32.14 -12.53
C LYS A 136 -10.74 -32.46 -14.03
N LYS A 137 -10.93 -31.46 -14.90
CA LYS A 137 -11.13 -31.65 -16.35
C LYS A 137 -9.85 -31.47 -17.17
N LYS A 138 -8.68 -31.51 -16.50
CA LYS A 138 -7.37 -31.40 -17.12
C LYS A 138 -6.57 -32.68 -16.89
#